data_AF-A0A2G5HDT8-F1
#
_entry.id   AF-A0A2G5HDT8-F1
#
_cell.length_a   1.000
_cell.length_b   1.000
_cell.length_c   1.000
_cell.angle_alpha   90.00
_cell.angle_beta   90.00
_cell.angle_gamma   90.00
#
_symmetry.space_group_name_H-M   'P 1'
#
loop_
_entity.id
_entity.type
_entity.pdbx_description
1 polymer ?
#
loop_
_entity_poly.entity_id
_entity_poly.type
_entity_poly.pdbx_seq_one_letter_code
_entity_poly.pdbx_strand_id
1 'polypeptide(L)' 'MQFFTVAIIALFGLTANACKCSNDRLATESCCAQLQGNYLPDQQDCQAASISERLSTFASCCSEGGFDSDCDCPSGC' A
#
# COMPACT_ATOMS: atom_id res chain seq x y z
N MET A 1 -7.79 10.99 45.34
CA MET A 1 -8.21 11.33 43.96
C MET A 1 -7.22 10.67 43.01
N GLN A 2 -7.52 9.47 42.51
CA GLN A 2 -6.67 8.77 41.55
C GLN A 2 -7.15 9.13 40.14
N PHE A 3 -6.33 9.91 39.44
CA PHE A 3 -6.52 10.22 38.03
C PHE A 3 -6.06 9.00 37.22
N PHE A 4 -7.01 8.28 36.64
CA PHE A 4 -6.71 7.21 35.70
C PHE A 4 -6.23 7.85 34.40
N THR A 5 -4.93 7.72 34.12
CA THR A 5 -4.34 8.07 32.83
C THR A 5 -4.89 7.10 31.78
N VAL A 6 -5.85 7.55 30.96
CA VAL A 6 -6.34 6.79 29.81
C VAL A 6 -5.28 6.85 28.72
N ALA A 7 -4.56 5.75 28.51
CA ALA A 7 -3.68 5.58 27.36
C ALA A 7 -4.54 5.41 26.10
N ILE A 8 -4.52 6.40 25.21
CA ILE A 8 -5.17 6.31 23.89
C ILE A 8 -4.25 5.48 22.99
N ILE A 9 -4.53 4.18 22.89
CA ILE A 9 -3.92 3.32 21.88
C ILE A 9 -4.63 3.64 20.57
N ALA A 10 -4.01 4.45 19.72
CA ALA A 10 -4.47 4.67 18.35
C ALA A 10 -4.27 3.37 17.56
N LEU A 11 -5.25 2.47 17.62
CA LEU A 11 -5.40 1.37 16.69
C LEU A 11 -5.87 1.97 15.37
N PHE A 12 -4.94 2.50 14.58
CA PHE A 12 -5.18 2.66 13.15
C PHE A 12 -5.28 1.23 12.60
N GLY A 13 -6.51 0.73 12.57
CA GLY A 13 -6.88 -0.39 11.73
C GLY A 13 -6.62 0.04 10.29
N LEU A 14 -5.39 -0.17 9.83
CA LEU A 14 -5.08 -0.24 8.42
C LEU A 14 -5.89 -1.43 7.92
N THR A 15 -7.06 -1.16 7.33
CA THR A 15 -7.59 -2.09 6.34
C THR A 15 -6.39 -2.40 5.44
N ALA A 16 -5.98 -3.66 5.39
CA ALA A 16 -4.88 -4.07 4.54
C ALA A 16 -5.38 -3.96 3.11
N ASN A 17 -5.47 -2.73 2.60
CA ASN A 17 -5.77 -2.47 1.21
C ASN A 17 -4.66 -3.18 0.43
N ALA A 18 -5.04 -3.84 -0.65
CA ALA A 18 -4.09 -4.42 -1.57
C ALA A 18 -3.82 -3.37 -2.66
N CYS A 19 -2.61 -3.38 -3.19
CA CYS A 19 -2.10 -2.40 -4.13
C CYS A 19 -1.92 -3.03 -5.49
N LYS A 20 -2.53 -2.46 -6.52
CA LYS A 20 -2.46 -2.98 -7.90
C LYS A 20 -2.17 -1.86 -8.89
N CYS A 21 -1.41 -2.17 -9.93
CA CYS A 21 -1.42 -1.40 -11.16
C CYS A 21 -2.58 -1.90 -12.03
N SER A 22 -3.40 -0.98 -12.53
CA SER A 22 -4.63 -1.26 -13.27
C SER A 22 -4.41 -2.23 -14.43
N ASN A 23 -5.11 -3.37 -14.38
CA ASN A 23 -5.12 -4.44 -15.38
C ASN A 23 -3.75 -5.02 -15.78
N ASP A 24 -2.67 -4.76 -15.04
CA ASP A 24 -1.37 -5.34 -15.33
C ASP A 24 -0.72 -5.98 -14.09
N ARG A 25 -0.77 -7.31 -14.09
CA ARG A 25 -0.20 -8.17 -13.05
C ARG A 25 1.31 -8.04 -12.99
N LEU A 26 1.99 -7.98 -14.14
CA LEU A 26 3.45 -7.97 -14.20
C LEU A 26 4.00 -6.65 -13.68
N ALA A 27 3.34 -5.53 -13.99
CA ALA A 27 3.62 -4.22 -13.43
C ALA A 27 3.41 -4.23 -11.92
N THR A 28 2.30 -4.80 -11.44
CA THR A 28 2.03 -4.93 -9.99
C THR A 28 3.13 -5.72 -9.28
N GLU A 29 3.49 -6.89 -9.80
CA GLU A 29 4.54 -7.75 -9.25
C GLU A 29 5.90 -7.05 -9.26
N SER A 30 6.26 -6.43 -10.38
CA SER A 30 7.54 -5.72 -10.55
C SER A 30 7.63 -4.51 -9.63
N CYS A 31 6.62 -3.64 -9.61
CA CYS A 31 6.57 -2.48 -8.73
C CYS A 31 6.59 -2.89 -7.25
N CYS A 32 5.86 -3.94 -6.87
CA CYS A 32 5.89 -4.45 -5.50
C CYS A 32 7.29 -4.96 -5.11
N ALA A 33 7.94 -5.71 -5.99
CA ALA A 33 9.29 -6.23 -5.76
C ALA A 33 10.35 -5.13 -5.65
N GLN A 34 10.28 -4.09 -6.50
CA GLN A 34 11.16 -2.92 -6.42
C GLN A 34 11.03 -2.19 -5.08
N LEU A 35 9.84 -2.21 -4.49
CA LEU A 35 9.60 -1.62 -3.17
C LEU A 35 9.94 -2.54 -2.01
N GLN A 36 10.41 -3.76 -2.29
CA GLN A 36 10.60 -4.84 -1.31
C GLN A 36 9.31 -5.18 -0.56
N GLY A 37 8.17 -5.00 -1.24
CA GLY A 37 6.85 -5.34 -0.74
C GLY A 37 6.56 -6.84 -0.79
N ASN A 38 5.51 -7.24 -0.10
CA ASN A 38 4.99 -8.60 -0.11
C ASN A 38 3.93 -8.74 -1.20
N TYR A 39 4.31 -9.36 -2.31
CA TYR A 39 3.39 -9.67 -3.41
C TYR A 39 2.56 -10.92 -3.09
N LEU A 40 1.24 -10.83 -3.28
CA LEU A 40 0.27 -11.88 -3.03
C LEU A 40 -0.13 -12.53 -4.37
N PRO A 41 0.50 -13.65 -4.79
CA PRO A 41 0.33 -14.21 -6.13
C PRO A 41 -1.10 -14.69 -6.41
N ASP A 42 -1.81 -15.19 -5.39
CA ASP A 42 -3.20 -15.63 -5.51
C ASP A 42 -4.18 -14.49 -5.80
N GLN A 43 -3.88 -13.28 -5.32
CA GLN A 43 -4.73 -12.08 -5.52
C GLN A 43 -4.19 -11.15 -6.60
N GLN A 44 -2.94 -11.37 -7.02
CA GLN A 44 -2.22 -10.53 -7.98
C GLN A 44 -2.07 -9.08 -7.49
N ASP A 45 -1.83 -8.91 -6.19
CA ASP A 45 -1.76 -7.62 -5.53
C ASP A 45 -0.51 -7.50 -4.67
N CYS A 46 -0.05 -6.28 -4.45
CA CYS A 46 0.95 -5.97 -3.44
C CYS A 46 0.25 -5.70 -2.09
N GLN A 47 0.68 -6.32 -1.00
CA GLN A 47 0.11 -6.02 0.31
C GLN A 47 0.46 -4.59 0.74
N ALA A 48 -0.50 -3.64 0.79
CA ALA A 48 -0.16 -2.23 1.05
C ALA A 48 0.53 -2.01 2.40
N ALA A 49 0.20 -2.81 3.42
CA ALA A 49 0.89 -2.74 4.72
C ALA A 49 2.41 -2.93 4.60
N SER A 50 2.87 -3.79 3.68
CA SER A 50 4.29 -4.06 3.43
C SER A 50 5.02 -2.92 2.70
N ILE A 51 4.27 -1.97 2.12
CA ILE A 51 4.79 -0.81 1.40
C ILE A 51 4.13 0.49 1.86
N SER A 52 3.63 0.53 3.11
CA SER A 52 2.77 1.60 3.62
C SER A 52 3.43 2.99 3.60
N GLU A 53 4.75 3.06 3.77
CA GLU A 53 5.55 4.30 3.66
C GLU A 53 5.94 4.65 2.21
N ARG A 54 5.60 3.78 1.25
CA ARG A 54 6.03 3.85 -0.17
C ARG A 54 4.87 3.75 -1.16
N LEU A 55 3.62 3.97 -0.70
CA LEU A 55 2.42 3.91 -1.56
C LEU A 55 2.48 4.89 -2.74
N SER A 56 2.94 6.12 -2.51
CA SER A 56 3.17 7.10 -3.58
C SER A 56 4.24 6.66 -4.59
N THR A 57 5.28 5.95 -4.12
CA THR A 57 6.30 5.37 -5.02
C THR A 57 5.72 4.22 -5.84
N PHE A 58 4.84 3.40 -5.24
CA PHE A 58 4.12 2.35 -5.98
C PHE A 58 3.24 2.93 -7.08
N ALA A 59 2.46 3.97 -6.77
CA ALA A 59 1.63 4.65 -7.75
C ALA A 59 2.46 5.28 -8.88
N SER A 60 3.60 5.88 -8.54
CA SER A 60 4.55 6.43 -9.53
C SER A 60 5.09 5.33 -10.45
N CYS A 61 5.47 4.17 -9.90
CA CYS A 61 5.94 3.03 -10.68
C CYS A 61 4.87 2.51 -11.67
N CYS A 62 3.61 2.41 -11.23
CA CYS A 62 2.50 2.08 -12.13
C CYS A 62 2.40 3.12 -13.26
N SER A 63 2.46 4.41 -12.92
CA SER A 63 2.33 5.53 -13.86
C SER A 63 3.46 5.59 -14.88
N GLU A 64 4.69 5.24 -14.49
CA GLU A 64 5.84 5.10 -15.41
C GLU A 64 5.60 3.99 -16.45
N GLY A 65 4.86 2.94 -16.07
CA GLY A 65 4.40 1.90 -16.98
C GLY A 65 3.16 2.27 -17.80
N GLY A 66 2.56 3.45 -17.58
CA GLY A 66 1.30 3.87 -18.21
C GLY A 66 0.05 3.28 -17.56
N PHE A 67 0.14 2.79 -16.32
CA PHE A 67 -0.96 2.21 -15.55
C PHE A 67 -1.34 3.11 -14.38
N ASP A 68 -2.63 3.12 -14.04
CA ASP A 68 -3.13 3.76 -12.83
C ASP A 68 -2.97 2.84 -11.61
N SER A 69 -2.86 3.38 -10.40
CA SER A 69 -2.73 2.57 -9.18
C SER A 69 -3.97 2.67 -8.31
N ASP A 70 -4.49 1.52 -7.86
CA ASP A 70 -5.69 1.45 -7.01
C ASP A 70 -5.43 1.80 -5.52
N CYS A 71 -4.17 2.09 -5.16
CA CYS A 71 -3.83 2.50 -3.80
C CYS A 71 -4.10 3.99 -3.62
N ASP A 72 -4.95 4.34 -2.66
CA ASP A 72 -5.16 5.73 -2.27
C ASP A 72 -3.88 6.30 -1.63
N CYS A 73 -3.23 7.24 -2.30
CA CYS A 73 -2.10 7.98 -1.74
C CYS A 73 -2.63 9.08 -0.81
N PRO A 74 -2.35 9.05 0.50
CA PRO A 74 -2.86 10.06 1.44
C PRO A 74 -2.37 11.50 1.17
N SER A 75 -1.35 11.67 0.32
CA SER A 75 -0.76 12.98 -0.03
C SER A 75 -0.81 13.32 -1.52
N GLY A 76 -1.67 12.65 -2.30
CA GLY A 76 -1.78 12.86 -3.75
C GLY A 76 -0.75 12.05 -4.53
N CYS A 77 -1.24 11.04 -5.23
CA CYS A 77 -0.77 10.73 -6.56
C CYS A 77 -1.68 11.50 -7.55
#